data_AF-A0A6I9NMD5-F1
#
_entry.id   AF-A0A6I9NMD5-F1
#
_cell.length_a   1.000
_cell.length_b   1.000
_cell.length_c   1.000
_cell.angle_alpha   90.00
_cell.angle_beta   90.00
_cell.angle_gamma   90.00
#
_symmetry.space_group_name_H-M   'P 1'
#
loop_
_entity.id
_entity.type
_entity.pdbx_description
1 polymer ?
#
loop_
_entity_poly.entity_id
_entity_poly.type
_entity_poly.pdbx_seq_one_letter_code
_entity_poly.pdbx_strand_id
1 'polypeptide(L)'
;MSRIDYSVWDHIEVSDDEDDTHPNIDTPSLFRWRHQARVERMEDYHKKGDDISKALNESRRKLAEAQKKVQELSASSTDDAKAELSKAQAEEKKQKKEERDIDKKLAEHNREEKKMPWNVDTLSKEGFSKSVVNVLPDATEETEEEKETKHKTFVEKNEKQIKHFGMMRRWDDSQKYLSDNSHLVCEETANYLVIMCIDLEVEEKHSLMEQVAHQTIVMQFILELAKSLKVDPRGCFRQFFAKIKTAQISSTEEAFQRRARGRSGASSRAGAKIPSKSNEESMYGKRSGRNAWGPGGLDPVEVRRQVQNEEVHRVGSGSLTPKTDMGMKKRMIIYL
;
A
#
# COMPACT_ATOMS: atom_id res chain seq x y z
N MET A 1 16.66 24.82 -44.10
CA MET A 1 16.37 24.10 -42.85
C MET A 1 14.86 24.06 -42.70
N SER A 2 14.24 22.90 -42.87
CA SER A 2 12.82 22.68 -42.56
C SER A 2 12.65 22.91 -41.06
N ARG A 3 12.17 24.08 -40.68
CA ARG A 3 11.91 24.46 -39.29
C ARG A 3 10.75 23.60 -38.80
N ILE A 4 10.91 22.97 -37.64
CA ILE A 4 9.82 22.22 -37.00
C ILE A 4 8.70 23.23 -36.71
N ASP A 5 7.49 22.92 -37.20
CA ASP A 5 6.34 23.80 -37.15
C ASP A 5 5.31 23.29 -36.13
N TYR A 6 5.04 24.12 -35.13
CA TYR A 6 4.04 23.89 -34.08
C TYR A 6 2.82 24.80 -34.23
N SER A 7 2.70 25.54 -35.35
CA SER A 7 1.65 26.55 -35.58
C SER A 7 0.22 26.02 -35.55
N VAL A 8 0.05 24.70 -35.68
CA VAL A 8 -1.23 24.01 -35.47
C VAL A 8 -1.82 24.35 -34.10
N TRP A 9 -1.00 24.61 -33.08
CA TRP A 9 -1.42 24.90 -31.71
C TRP A 9 -1.39 26.40 -31.36
N ASP A 10 -1.20 27.30 -32.33
CA ASP A 10 -1.13 28.75 -32.06
C ASP A 10 -2.48 29.35 -31.63
N HIS A 11 -3.59 28.68 -31.93
CA HIS A 11 -4.95 29.19 -31.72
C HIS A 11 -5.76 28.23 -30.85
N ILE A 12 -5.46 28.19 -29.54
CA ILE A 12 -6.21 27.40 -28.55
C ILE A 12 -7.04 28.34 -27.68
N GLU A 13 -8.34 28.07 -27.57
CA GLU A 13 -9.27 28.78 -26.68
C GLU A 13 -9.58 27.90 -25.45
N VAL A 14 -9.20 28.39 -24.28
CA VAL A 14 -9.51 27.79 -22.97
C VAL A 14 -10.49 28.70 -22.23
N SER A 15 -11.72 28.22 -21.98
CA SER A 15 -12.78 29.07 -21.40
C SER A 15 -12.51 29.46 -19.94
N ASP A 16 -11.75 28.65 -19.23
CA ASP A 16 -11.34 28.78 -17.83
C ASP A 16 -9.86 29.14 -17.67
N ASP A 17 -9.30 29.87 -18.63
CA ASP A 17 -7.93 30.38 -18.58
C ASP A 17 -7.75 31.34 -17.39
N GLU A 18 -7.02 30.89 -16.37
CA GLU A 18 -6.75 31.63 -15.13
C GLU A 18 -5.69 32.74 -15.30
N ASP A 19 -4.93 32.70 -16.39
CA ASP A 19 -3.93 33.73 -16.70
C ASP A 19 -4.56 34.93 -17.42
N ASP A 20 -5.68 34.74 -18.14
CA ASP A 20 -6.44 35.82 -18.80
C ASP A 20 -7.59 36.34 -17.93
N THR A 21 -7.22 37.01 -16.84
CA THR A 21 -8.14 37.58 -15.84
C THR A 21 -7.92 39.08 -15.66
N HIS A 22 -8.91 39.77 -15.09
CA HIS A 22 -8.83 41.19 -14.79
C HIS A 22 -9.19 41.46 -13.32
N PRO A 23 -8.43 42.27 -12.57
CA PRO A 23 -8.66 42.49 -11.13
C PRO A 23 -10.06 42.97 -10.75
N ASN A 24 -10.79 43.57 -11.70
CA ASN A 24 -12.15 44.08 -11.49
C ASN A 24 -13.26 43.17 -12.04
N ILE A 25 -12.94 41.99 -12.55
CA ILE A 25 -13.92 41.05 -13.12
C ILE A 25 -13.93 39.77 -12.28
N ASP A 26 -15.12 39.32 -11.92
CA ASP A 26 -15.34 38.07 -11.21
C ASP A 26 -15.04 36.86 -12.12
N THR A 27 -13.95 36.15 -11.84
CA THR A 27 -13.43 35.07 -12.69
C THR A 27 -14.37 33.86 -12.82
N PRO A 28 -15.06 33.38 -11.77
CA PRO A 28 -16.00 32.26 -11.91
C PRO A 28 -17.17 32.59 -12.83
N SER A 29 -17.70 33.82 -12.75
CA SER A 29 -18.77 34.28 -13.65
C SER A 29 -18.26 34.46 -15.08
N LEU A 30 -17.05 35.00 -15.25
CA LEU A 30 -16.41 35.18 -16.55
C LEU A 30 -16.17 33.85 -17.28
N PHE A 31 -15.66 32.81 -16.60
CA PHE A 31 -15.40 31.51 -17.22
C PHE A 31 -16.68 30.83 -17.70
N ARG A 32 -17.76 30.93 -16.90
CA ARG A 32 -19.08 30.44 -17.32
C ARG A 32 -19.61 31.18 -18.53
N TRP A 33 -19.43 32.51 -18.57
CA TRP A 33 -19.83 33.32 -19.71
C TRP A 33 -19.02 32.99 -20.97
N ARG A 34 -17.69 32.84 -20.86
CA ARG A 34 -16.81 32.40 -21.95
C ARG A 34 -17.22 31.03 -22.49
N HIS A 35 -17.50 30.08 -21.60
CA HIS A 35 -18.02 28.76 -21.97
C HIS A 35 -19.35 28.87 -22.73
N GLN A 36 -20.30 29.64 -22.21
CA GLN A 36 -21.61 29.85 -22.85
C GLN A 36 -21.46 30.47 -24.25
N ALA A 37 -20.67 31.54 -24.37
CA ALA A 37 -20.41 32.20 -25.63
C ALA A 37 -19.75 31.25 -26.66
N ARG A 38 -18.88 30.35 -26.19
CA ARG A 38 -18.25 29.33 -27.05
C ARG A 38 -19.28 28.31 -27.54
N VAL A 39 -20.13 27.79 -26.65
CA VAL A 39 -21.19 26.85 -27.01
C VAL A 39 -22.14 27.48 -28.03
N GLU A 40 -22.59 28.71 -27.79
CA GLU A 40 -23.45 29.45 -28.73
C GLU A 40 -22.78 29.66 -30.10
N ARG A 41 -21.50 30.03 -30.15
CA ARG A 41 -20.75 30.16 -31.41
C ARG A 41 -20.68 28.83 -32.18
N MET A 42 -20.47 27.71 -31.49
CA MET A 42 -20.45 26.39 -32.13
C MET A 42 -21.84 25.98 -32.62
N GLU A 43 -22.89 26.21 -31.83
CA GLU A 43 -24.27 25.93 -32.23
C GLU A 43 -24.68 26.73 -33.47
N ASP A 44 -24.37 28.02 -33.52
CA ASP A 44 -24.62 28.87 -34.69
C ASP A 44 -23.83 28.39 -35.92
N TYR A 45 -22.58 27.97 -35.73
CA TYR A 45 -21.74 27.43 -36.80
C TYR A 45 -22.32 26.13 -37.37
N HIS A 46 -22.72 25.19 -36.49
CA HIS A 46 -23.36 23.94 -36.88
C HIS A 46 -24.69 24.19 -37.62
N LYS A 47 -25.53 25.08 -37.09
CA LYS A 47 -26.81 25.44 -37.70
C LYS A 47 -26.64 26.04 -39.09
N LYS A 48 -25.66 26.93 -39.29
CA LYS A 48 -25.32 27.47 -40.61
C LYS A 48 -24.88 26.38 -41.59
N GLY A 49 -24.05 25.44 -41.13
CA GLY A 49 -23.62 24.29 -41.94
C GLY A 49 -24.80 23.41 -42.37
N ASP A 50 -25.71 23.12 -41.45
CA ASP A 50 -26.93 22.33 -41.71
C ASP A 50 -27.86 23.03 -42.71
N ASP A 51 -28.05 24.35 -42.57
CA ASP A 51 -28.89 25.13 -43.47
C ASP A 51 -28.28 25.23 -44.88
N ILE A 52 -26.96 25.37 -45.00
CA ILE A 52 -26.24 25.32 -46.30
C ILE A 52 -26.39 23.94 -46.93
N SER A 53 -26.24 22.86 -46.14
CA SER A 53 -26.38 21.48 -46.61
C SER A 53 -27.80 21.19 -47.10
N LYS A 54 -28.83 21.64 -46.38
CA LYS A 54 -30.24 21.55 -46.81
C LYS A 54 -30.48 22.32 -48.11
N ALA A 55 -30.00 23.57 -48.18
CA ALA A 55 -30.14 24.41 -49.38
C ALA A 55 -29.45 23.78 -50.61
N LEU A 56 -28.29 23.17 -50.42
CA LEU A 56 -27.55 22.47 -51.47
C LEU A 56 -28.33 21.25 -51.97
N ASN A 57 -28.88 20.45 -51.06
CA ASN A 57 -29.71 19.30 -51.42
C ASN A 57 -31.00 19.71 -52.16
N GLU A 58 -31.66 20.78 -51.74
CA GLU A 58 -32.82 21.33 -52.45
C GLU A 58 -32.47 21.88 -53.83
N SER A 59 -31.34 22.58 -53.95
CA SER A 59 -30.84 23.11 -55.22
C SER A 59 -30.50 21.99 -56.20
N ARG A 60 -29.82 20.93 -55.73
CA ARG A 60 -29.54 19.72 -56.52
C ARG A 60 -30.82 19.03 -56.99
N ARG A 61 -31.84 18.95 -56.13
CA ARG A 61 -33.14 18.35 -56.51
C ARG A 61 -33.81 19.15 -57.61
N LYS A 62 -33.87 20.49 -57.48
CA LYS A 62 -34.43 21.39 -58.49
C LYS A 62 -33.67 21.26 -59.82
N LEU A 63 -32.34 21.26 -59.77
CA LEU A 63 -31.50 21.11 -60.96
C LEU A 63 -31.74 19.78 -61.67
N ALA A 64 -31.86 18.67 -60.92
CA ALA A 64 -32.19 17.37 -61.51
C ALA A 64 -33.58 17.36 -62.16
N GLU A 65 -34.58 17.99 -61.54
CA GLU A 65 -35.93 18.15 -62.11
C GLU A 65 -35.91 19.01 -63.39
N ALA A 66 -35.15 20.11 -63.41
CA ALA A 66 -34.99 20.96 -64.59
C ALA A 66 -34.26 20.25 -65.72
N GLN A 67 -33.18 19.50 -65.42
CA GLN A 67 -32.47 18.69 -66.40
C GLN A 67 -33.36 17.62 -67.03
N LYS A 68 -34.17 16.95 -66.22
CA LYS A 68 -35.16 15.97 -66.71
C LYS A 68 -36.18 16.63 -67.64
N LYS A 69 -36.69 17.81 -67.27
CA LYS A 69 -37.63 18.59 -68.10
C LYS A 69 -37.01 19.04 -69.43
N VAL A 70 -35.73 19.44 -69.43
CA VAL A 70 -34.99 19.77 -70.66
C VAL A 70 -34.83 18.54 -71.55
N GLN A 71 -34.51 17.37 -70.99
CA GLN A 71 -34.40 16.12 -71.75
C GLN A 71 -35.75 15.71 -72.38
N GLU A 72 -36.84 15.75 -71.60
CA GLU A 72 -38.19 15.42 -72.08
C GLU A 72 -38.67 16.36 -73.19
N LEU A 73 -38.44 17.68 -73.05
CA LEU A 73 -38.81 18.66 -74.07
C LEU A 73 -37.92 18.59 -75.32
N SER A 74 -36.65 18.17 -75.18
CA SER A 74 -35.76 17.97 -76.33
C SER A 74 -36.14 16.77 -77.21
N ALA A 75 -36.91 15.82 -76.67
CA ALA A 75 -37.43 14.67 -77.40
C ALA A 75 -38.71 15.00 -78.20
N SER A 76 -39.36 16.15 -77.96
CA SER A 76 -40.58 16.60 -78.65
C SER A 76 -40.26 17.58 -79.78
N SER A 77 -40.81 17.37 -80.99
CA SER A 77 -40.52 18.18 -82.20
C SER A 77 -41.62 19.19 -82.58
N THR A 78 -42.50 19.58 -81.65
CA THR A 78 -43.52 20.63 -81.88
C THR A 78 -42.92 22.04 -81.76
N ASP A 79 -43.43 23.02 -82.51
CA ASP A 79 -42.91 24.41 -82.44
C ASP A 79 -43.18 25.07 -81.07
N ASP A 80 -44.28 24.72 -80.39
CA ASP A 80 -44.52 25.11 -78.98
C ASP A 80 -43.48 24.50 -78.02
N ALA A 81 -42.98 23.30 -78.31
CA ALA A 81 -41.95 22.65 -77.50
C ALA A 81 -40.59 23.36 -77.61
N LYS A 82 -40.26 23.99 -78.75
CA LYS A 82 -39.01 24.78 -78.89
C LYS A 82 -39.01 26.03 -78.01
N ALA A 83 -40.15 26.72 -77.90
CA ALA A 83 -40.29 27.90 -77.05
C ALA A 83 -40.21 27.52 -75.55
N GLU A 84 -40.85 26.42 -75.15
CA GLU A 84 -40.79 25.90 -73.77
C GLU A 84 -39.41 25.31 -73.43
N LEU A 85 -38.70 24.72 -74.40
CA LEU A 85 -37.33 24.23 -74.24
C LEU A 85 -36.35 25.38 -73.97
N SER A 86 -36.48 26.51 -74.67
CA SER A 86 -35.66 27.70 -74.40
C SER A 86 -35.88 28.26 -72.99
N LYS A 87 -37.11 28.20 -72.46
CA LYS A 87 -37.42 28.60 -71.08
C LYS A 87 -36.85 27.61 -70.06
N ALA A 88 -36.98 26.30 -70.32
CA ALA A 88 -36.46 25.25 -69.45
C ALA A 88 -34.93 25.26 -69.37
N GLN A 89 -34.23 25.52 -70.48
CA GLN A 89 -32.77 25.70 -70.51
C GLN A 89 -32.31 26.96 -69.75
N ALA A 90 -33.08 28.05 -69.83
CA ALA A 90 -32.80 29.25 -69.05
C ALA A 90 -32.96 29.00 -67.54
N GLU A 91 -33.99 28.25 -67.14
CA GLU A 91 -34.23 27.84 -65.76
C GLU A 91 -33.16 26.86 -65.25
N GLU A 92 -32.74 25.88 -66.05
CA GLU A 92 -31.61 24.99 -65.71
C GLU A 92 -30.32 25.79 -65.49
N LYS A 93 -30.01 26.75 -66.38
CA LYS A 93 -28.83 27.61 -66.25
C LYS A 93 -28.89 28.49 -65.00
N LYS A 94 -30.08 28.95 -64.62
CA LYS A 94 -30.30 29.71 -63.38
C LYS A 94 -30.07 28.83 -62.15
N GLN A 95 -30.67 27.64 -62.11
CA GLN A 95 -30.51 26.70 -60.99
C GLN A 95 -29.07 26.21 -60.85
N LYS A 96 -28.36 26.02 -61.96
CA LYS A 96 -26.92 25.68 -61.97
C LYS A 96 -26.04 26.81 -61.40
N LYS A 97 -26.45 28.06 -61.60
CA LYS A 97 -25.77 29.22 -60.98
C LYS A 97 -26.03 29.24 -59.47
N GLU A 98 -27.27 28.98 -59.05
CA GLU A 98 -27.66 28.91 -57.63
C GLU A 98 -26.90 27.78 -56.90
N GLU A 99 -26.79 26.58 -57.47
CA GLU A 99 -26.00 25.48 -56.88
C GLU A 99 -24.54 25.88 -56.71
N ARG A 100 -23.93 26.50 -57.74
CA ARG A 100 -22.54 26.96 -57.68
C ARG A 100 -22.33 28.03 -56.61
N ASP A 101 -23.31 28.89 -56.37
CA ASP A 101 -23.22 29.92 -55.33
C ASP A 101 -23.40 29.32 -53.92
N ILE A 102 -24.19 28.25 -53.77
CA ILE A 102 -24.30 27.49 -52.50
C ILE A 102 -23.01 26.69 -52.24
N ASP A 103 -22.42 26.07 -53.26
CA ASP A 103 -21.12 25.37 -53.14
C ASP A 103 -20.00 26.31 -52.70
N LYS A 104 -19.99 27.57 -53.18
CA LYS A 104 -19.05 28.59 -52.69
C LYS A 104 -19.27 28.90 -51.21
N LYS A 105 -20.52 29.00 -50.76
CA LYS A 105 -20.85 29.23 -49.35
C LYS A 105 -20.42 28.05 -48.47
N LEU A 106 -20.57 26.81 -48.95
CA LEU A 106 -20.08 25.62 -48.26
C LEU A 106 -18.54 25.61 -48.17
N ALA A 107 -17.85 25.99 -49.25
CA ALA A 107 -16.40 26.10 -49.24
C ALA A 107 -15.89 27.22 -48.31
N GLU A 108 -16.66 28.31 -48.15
CA GLU A 108 -16.38 29.37 -47.18
C GLU A 108 -16.59 28.90 -45.74
N HIS A 109 -17.70 28.21 -45.46
CA HIS A 109 -17.97 27.58 -44.16
C HIS A 109 -16.83 26.60 -43.74
N ASN A 110 -16.38 25.74 -44.65
CA ASN A 110 -15.24 24.84 -44.39
C ASN A 110 -13.90 25.58 -44.18
N ARG A 111 -13.74 26.80 -44.71
CA ARG A 111 -12.56 27.63 -44.43
C ARG A 111 -12.65 28.30 -43.07
N GLU A 112 -13.86 28.65 -42.63
CA GLU A 112 -14.12 29.13 -41.28
C GLU A 112 -13.81 28.04 -40.26
N GLU A 113 -14.13 26.77 -40.55
CA GLU A 113 -13.77 25.62 -39.71
C GLU A 113 -12.27 25.58 -39.36
N LYS A 114 -11.43 25.76 -40.37
CA LYS A 114 -9.96 25.71 -40.22
C LYS A 114 -9.39 26.88 -39.43
N LYS A 115 -10.15 27.97 -39.31
CA LYS A 115 -9.78 29.16 -38.54
C LYS A 115 -10.36 29.11 -37.12
N MET A 116 -11.23 28.16 -36.82
CA MET A 116 -11.83 28.05 -35.50
C MET A 116 -10.74 27.70 -34.47
N PRO A 117 -10.76 28.34 -33.29
CA PRO A 117 -9.86 27.98 -32.21
C PRO A 117 -10.03 26.53 -31.78
N TRP A 118 -8.92 25.89 -31.46
CA TRP A 118 -8.92 24.60 -30.78
C TRP A 118 -9.48 24.74 -29.37
N ASN A 119 -10.39 23.86 -29.01
CA ASN A 119 -10.98 23.79 -27.67
C ASN A 119 -11.10 22.31 -27.26
N VAL A 120 -11.58 22.03 -26.05
CA VAL A 120 -11.70 20.65 -25.53
C VAL A 120 -12.51 19.72 -26.43
N ASP A 121 -13.49 20.25 -27.19
CA ASP A 121 -14.37 19.46 -28.06
C ASP A 121 -13.76 19.23 -29.45
N THR A 122 -12.87 20.12 -29.91
CA THR A 122 -12.22 20.01 -31.24
C THR A 122 -10.84 19.37 -31.17
N LEU A 123 -10.12 19.51 -30.05
CA LEU A 123 -8.73 19.05 -29.89
C LEU A 123 -8.63 17.53 -29.75
N SER A 124 -9.57 16.90 -29.04
CA SER A 124 -9.55 15.45 -28.86
C SER A 124 -10.95 14.89 -28.59
N LYS A 125 -11.07 13.57 -28.71
CA LYS A 125 -12.26 12.82 -28.30
C LYS A 125 -11.85 11.83 -27.21
N GLU A 126 -12.80 11.46 -26.35
CA GLU A 126 -12.58 10.43 -25.33
C GLU A 126 -12.18 9.11 -26.01
N GLY A 127 -10.90 8.75 -25.92
CA GLY A 127 -10.36 7.55 -26.56
C GLY A 127 -10.51 6.29 -25.68
N PHE A 128 -10.30 6.44 -24.38
CA PHE A 128 -10.39 5.36 -23.40
C PHE A 128 -10.69 5.93 -22.01
N SER A 129 -11.66 5.33 -21.33
CA SER A 129 -12.07 5.73 -19.99
C SER A 129 -12.35 4.49 -19.15
N LYS A 130 -11.54 4.29 -18.11
CA LYS A 130 -11.66 3.16 -17.19
C LYS A 130 -11.42 3.63 -15.77
N SER A 131 -12.46 3.55 -14.95
CA SER A 131 -12.34 3.71 -13.51
C SER A 131 -12.10 2.34 -12.85
N VAL A 132 -11.23 2.32 -11.85
CA VAL A 132 -11.02 1.16 -10.98
C VAL A 132 -11.14 1.66 -9.55
N VAL A 133 -12.15 1.18 -8.84
CA VAL A 133 -12.32 1.44 -7.41
C VAL A 133 -11.68 0.28 -6.67
N ASN A 134 -10.71 0.57 -5.80
CA ASN A 134 -10.04 -0.44 -4.99
C ASN A 134 -10.93 -0.83 -3.80
N VAL A 135 -11.97 -1.64 -4.07
CA VAL A 135 -12.78 -2.26 -3.03
C VAL A 135 -11.96 -3.38 -2.41
N LEU A 136 -11.55 -3.21 -1.15
CA LEU A 136 -10.80 -4.23 -0.43
C LEU A 136 -11.68 -5.48 -0.24
N PRO A 137 -11.14 -6.69 -0.45
CA PRO A 137 -11.87 -7.92 -0.15
C PRO A 137 -12.15 -8.00 1.35
N ASP A 138 -13.28 -8.62 1.72
CA ASP A 138 -13.61 -8.88 3.11
C ASP A 138 -12.48 -9.66 3.79
N ALA A 139 -12.10 -9.22 4.99
CA ALA A 139 -11.04 -9.85 5.77
C ALA A 139 -11.49 -11.25 6.21
N THR A 140 -11.15 -12.27 5.44
CA THR A 140 -11.20 -13.66 5.88
C THR A 140 -10.18 -13.84 6.99
N GLU A 141 -10.59 -14.41 8.13
CA GLU A 141 -9.68 -14.70 9.23
C GLU A 141 -8.61 -15.72 8.77
N GLU A 142 -7.36 -15.26 8.63
CA GLU A 142 -6.21 -16.12 8.32
C GLU A 142 -6.07 -17.23 9.39
N THR A 143 -5.85 -18.47 8.96
CA THR A 143 -5.64 -19.61 9.86
C THR A 143 -4.32 -19.48 10.65
N GLU A 144 -4.19 -20.17 11.80
CA GLU A 144 -2.99 -20.06 12.65
C GLU A 144 -1.71 -20.53 11.93
N GLU A 145 -1.80 -21.55 11.07
CA GLU A 145 -0.68 -22.06 10.28
C GLU A 145 -0.19 -21.05 9.22
N GLU A 146 -1.11 -20.30 8.59
CA GLU A 146 -0.79 -19.22 7.65
C GLU A 146 -0.10 -18.05 8.36
N LYS A 147 -0.53 -17.74 9.59
CA LYS A 147 0.12 -16.71 10.42
C LYS A 147 1.54 -17.11 10.80
N GLU A 148 1.79 -18.37 11.14
CA GLU A 148 3.14 -18.83 11.50
C GLU A 148 4.10 -18.81 10.30
N THR A 149 3.64 -19.27 9.14
CA THR A 149 4.45 -19.26 7.91
C THR A 149 4.73 -17.83 7.43
N LYS A 150 3.73 -16.94 7.50
CA LYS A 150 3.89 -15.50 7.28
C LYS A 150 4.87 -14.89 8.25
N HIS A 151 4.80 -15.24 9.54
CA HIS A 151 5.73 -14.75 10.56
C HIS A 151 7.18 -15.13 10.26
N LYS A 152 7.45 -16.42 10.00
CA LYS A 152 8.81 -16.90 9.67
C LYS A 152 9.38 -16.18 8.45
N THR A 153 8.64 -16.19 7.35
CA THR A 153 9.10 -15.57 6.09
C THR A 153 9.24 -14.05 6.19
N PHE A 154 8.38 -13.38 6.95
CA PHE A 154 8.43 -11.93 7.18
C PHE A 154 9.65 -11.54 8.01
N VAL A 155 9.90 -12.25 9.11
CA VAL A 155 11.04 -12.01 9.99
C VAL A 155 12.35 -12.23 9.24
N GLU A 156 12.49 -13.32 8.49
CA GLU A 156 13.70 -13.61 7.71
C GLU A 156 14.00 -12.51 6.67
N LYS A 157 12.97 -12.00 5.99
CA LYS A 157 13.14 -10.94 4.98
C LYS A 157 13.46 -9.58 5.58
N ASN A 158 12.84 -9.25 6.72
CA ASN A 158 12.88 -7.90 7.29
C ASN A 158 13.72 -7.79 8.56
N GLU A 159 14.46 -8.83 8.93
CA GLU A 159 15.19 -8.93 10.20
C GLU A 159 16.05 -7.70 10.50
N LYS A 160 16.84 -7.27 9.50
CA LYS A 160 17.73 -6.12 9.62
C LYS A 160 16.96 -4.83 9.86
N GLN A 161 15.80 -4.68 9.21
CA GLN A 161 14.95 -3.50 9.34
C GLN A 161 14.26 -3.46 10.69
N ILE A 162 13.79 -4.62 11.17
CA ILE A 162 13.19 -4.73 12.52
C ILE A 162 14.24 -4.42 13.59
N LYS A 163 15.44 -4.97 13.47
CA LYS A 163 16.58 -4.64 14.36
C LYS A 163 16.90 -3.15 14.33
N HIS A 164 16.95 -2.54 13.15
CA HIS A 164 17.22 -1.11 13.01
C HIS A 164 16.14 -0.25 13.69
N PHE A 165 14.86 -0.60 13.52
CA PHE A 165 13.76 0.04 14.24
C PHE A 165 13.92 -0.13 15.76
N GLY A 166 14.24 -1.33 16.24
CA GLY A 166 14.47 -1.62 17.67
C GLY A 166 15.61 -0.81 18.29
N MET A 167 16.58 -0.37 17.49
CA MET A 167 17.69 0.49 17.93
C MET A 167 17.35 1.98 17.87
N MET A 168 16.14 2.40 17.49
CA MET A 168 15.75 3.81 17.50
C MET A 168 15.28 4.29 18.87
N ARG A 169 15.20 5.60 19.06
CA ARG A 169 14.66 6.20 20.29
C ARG A 169 13.87 7.47 20.04
N ARG A 170 14.35 8.36 19.19
CA ARG A 170 13.68 9.62 18.87
C ARG A 170 12.38 9.35 18.12
N TRP A 171 11.31 10.01 18.57
CA TRP A 171 9.98 9.87 17.98
C TRP A 171 9.92 10.25 16.50
N ASP A 172 10.64 11.30 16.09
CA ASP A 172 10.70 11.73 14.68
C ASP A 172 11.38 10.68 13.79
N ASP A 173 12.50 10.12 14.26
CA ASP A 173 13.27 9.11 13.53
C ASP A 173 12.47 7.81 13.39
N SER A 174 11.84 7.35 14.49
CA SER A 174 10.95 6.18 14.48
C SER A 174 9.75 6.39 13.54
N GLN A 175 9.13 7.57 13.53
CA GLN A 175 7.99 7.88 12.66
C GLN A 175 8.39 7.94 11.18
N LYS A 176 9.55 8.54 10.87
CA LYS A 176 10.09 8.60 9.51
C LYS A 176 10.44 7.19 9.02
N TYR A 177 11.10 6.40 9.86
CA TYR A 177 11.51 5.04 9.51
C TYR A 177 10.33 4.12 9.22
N LEU A 178 9.26 4.20 10.01
CA LEU A 178 8.01 3.47 9.75
C LEU A 178 7.25 4.01 8.53
N SER A 179 7.41 5.29 8.18
CA SER A 179 6.87 5.82 6.92
C SER A 179 7.61 5.26 5.72
N ASP A 180 8.93 5.20 5.79
CA ASP A 180 9.78 4.61 4.75
C ASP A 180 9.58 3.08 4.65
N ASN A 181 9.23 2.42 5.76
CA ASN A 181 9.04 0.97 5.87
C ASN A 181 7.67 0.63 6.49
N SER A 182 6.58 0.98 5.80
CA SER A 182 5.21 0.82 6.30
C SER A 182 4.83 -0.64 6.57
N HIS A 183 5.46 -1.60 5.90
CA HIS A 183 5.23 -3.03 6.12
C HIS A 183 5.68 -3.53 7.50
N LEU A 184 6.58 -2.81 8.18
CA LEU A 184 7.03 -3.16 9.54
C LEU A 184 5.97 -2.91 10.61
N VAL A 185 4.93 -2.13 10.31
CA VAL A 185 3.83 -1.86 11.25
C VAL A 185 2.86 -3.05 11.24
N CYS A 186 3.22 -4.11 11.96
CA CYS A 186 2.44 -5.34 12.06
C CYS A 186 2.72 -6.08 13.39
N GLU A 187 1.92 -7.11 13.70
CA GLU A 187 2.05 -7.88 14.95
C GLU A 187 3.36 -8.70 14.98
N GLU A 188 3.80 -9.18 13.82
CA GLU A 188 5.02 -9.98 13.66
C GLU A 188 6.26 -9.21 14.10
N THR A 189 6.37 -7.94 13.74
CA THR A 189 7.45 -7.05 14.19
C THR A 189 7.44 -6.90 15.70
N ALA A 190 6.27 -6.71 16.32
CA ALA A 190 6.15 -6.60 17.78
C ALA A 190 6.60 -7.88 18.49
N ASN A 191 6.21 -9.05 17.97
CA ASN A 191 6.58 -10.35 18.51
C ASN A 191 8.09 -10.61 18.41
N TYR A 192 8.70 -10.31 17.26
CA TYR A 192 10.14 -10.46 17.08
C TYR A 192 10.94 -9.54 18.03
N LEU A 193 10.51 -8.29 18.22
CA LEU A 193 11.18 -7.39 19.16
C LEU A 193 11.06 -7.86 20.62
N VAL A 194 9.96 -8.52 21.01
CA VAL A 194 9.84 -9.14 22.34
C VAL A 194 10.83 -10.29 22.50
N ILE A 195 10.97 -11.16 21.50
CA ILE A 195 11.94 -12.28 21.53
C ILE A 195 13.36 -11.71 21.62
N MET A 196 13.68 -10.69 20.83
CA MET A 196 14.98 -10.01 20.89
C MET A 196 15.27 -9.42 22.28
N CYS A 197 14.26 -8.85 22.96
CA CYS A 197 14.44 -8.40 24.36
C CYS A 197 14.81 -9.54 25.31
N ILE A 198 14.28 -10.75 25.10
CA ILE A 198 14.60 -11.93 25.92
C ILE A 198 16.03 -12.40 25.62
N ASP A 199 16.39 -12.50 24.34
CA ASP A 199 17.75 -12.92 23.93
C ASP A 199 18.81 -11.96 24.47
N LEU A 200 18.58 -10.65 24.39
CA LEU A 200 19.49 -9.64 24.94
C LEU A 200 19.61 -9.69 26.47
N GLU A 201 18.55 -10.11 27.16
CA GLU A 201 18.58 -10.31 28.62
C GLU A 201 19.40 -11.55 28.98
N VAL A 202 19.27 -12.63 28.22
CA VAL A 202 20.09 -13.85 28.39
C VAL A 202 21.56 -13.58 28.07
N GLU A 203 21.85 -12.68 27.13
CA GLU A 203 23.20 -12.21 26.80
C GLU A 203 23.76 -11.15 27.77
N GLU A 204 23.03 -10.81 28.85
CA GLU A 204 23.41 -9.79 29.85
C GLU A 204 23.61 -8.36 29.27
N LYS A 205 23.01 -8.07 28.11
CA LYS A 205 23.06 -6.76 27.43
C LYS A 205 21.91 -5.86 27.85
N HIS A 206 21.83 -5.55 29.14
CA HIS A 206 20.67 -4.85 29.73
C HIS A 206 20.41 -3.46 29.11
N SER A 207 21.45 -2.67 28.81
CA SER A 207 21.28 -1.34 28.22
C SER A 207 20.67 -1.37 26.82
N LEU A 208 21.02 -2.38 26.01
CA LEU A 208 20.43 -2.54 24.67
C LEU A 208 19.01 -3.10 24.75
N MET A 209 18.76 -4.01 25.70
CA MET A 209 17.44 -4.58 25.97
C MET A 209 16.43 -3.50 26.36
N GLU A 210 16.79 -2.51 27.18
CA GLU A 210 15.93 -1.37 27.51
C GLU A 210 15.55 -0.53 26.28
N GLN A 211 16.51 -0.31 25.37
CA GLN A 211 16.30 0.45 24.14
C GLN A 211 15.36 -0.28 23.19
N VAL A 212 15.57 -1.59 23.00
CA VAL A 212 14.68 -2.42 22.18
C VAL A 212 13.29 -2.49 22.82
N ALA A 213 13.20 -2.65 24.15
CA ALA A 213 11.94 -2.67 24.89
C ALA A 213 11.13 -1.38 24.70
N HIS A 214 11.78 -0.21 24.67
CA HIS A 214 11.10 1.05 24.35
C HIS A 214 10.37 0.96 22.99
N GLN A 215 11.07 0.56 21.93
CA GLN A 215 10.49 0.45 20.58
C GLN A 215 9.45 -0.68 20.48
N THR A 216 9.62 -1.78 21.21
CA THR A 216 8.61 -2.85 21.33
C THR A 216 7.28 -2.29 21.85
N ILE A 217 7.34 -1.40 22.84
CA ILE A 217 6.15 -0.81 23.44
C ILE A 217 5.53 0.20 22.48
N VAL A 218 6.33 0.99 21.77
CA VAL A 218 5.87 1.87 20.68
C VAL A 218 5.05 1.10 19.66
N MET A 219 5.60 0.00 19.12
CA MET A 219 4.88 -0.83 18.14
C MET A 219 3.57 -1.38 18.70
N GLN A 220 3.57 -1.83 19.95
CA GLN A 220 2.37 -2.40 20.55
C GLN A 220 1.27 -1.36 20.85
N PHE A 221 1.63 -0.14 21.24
CA PHE A 221 0.63 0.92 21.37
C PHE A 221 0.05 1.32 20.01
N ILE A 222 0.85 1.31 18.93
CA ILE A 222 0.33 1.52 17.57
C ILE A 222 -0.72 0.46 17.24
N LEU A 223 -0.42 -0.82 17.50
CA LEU A 223 -1.35 -1.94 17.27
C LEU A 223 -2.60 -1.86 18.17
N GLU A 224 -2.46 -1.45 19.43
CA GLU A 224 -3.57 -1.27 20.37
C GLU A 224 -4.50 -0.11 19.96
N LEU A 225 -3.91 0.99 19.45
CA LEU A 225 -4.66 2.11 18.89
C LEU A 225 -5.40 1.69 17.61
N ALA A 226 -4.75 0.91 16.75
CA ALA A 226 -5.36 0.36 15.53
C ALA A 226 -6.57 -0.52 15.84
N LYS A 227 -6.43 -1.45 16.79
CA LYS A 227 -7.52 -2.32 17.27
C LYS A 227 -8.68 -1.51 17.86
N SER A 228 -8.36 -0.47 18.64
CA SER A 228 -9.37 0.41 19.24
C SER A 228 -10.15 1.20 18.18
N LEU A 229 -9.48 1.63 17.11
CA LEU A 229 -10.10 2.39 16.01
C LEU A 229 -10.70 1.51 14.91
N LYS A 230 -10.45 0.18 14.93
CA LYS A 230 -10.81 -0.76 13.86
C LYS A 230 -10.26 -0.35 12.49
N VAL A 231 -9.05 0.20 12.48
CA VAL A 231 -8.34 0.63 11.26
C VAL A 231 -7.05 -0.19 11.15
N ASP A 232 -6.56 -0.40 9.93
CA ASP A 232 -5.26 -1.02 9.71
C ASP A 232 -4.13 -0.22 10.42
N PRO A 233 -3.24 -0.87 11.17
CA PRO A 233 -2.14 -0.21 11.89
C PRO A 233 -1.27 0.72 11.02
N ARG A 234 -1.10 0.37 9.74
CA ARG A 234 -0.30 1.16 8.78
C ARG A 234 -0.98 2.47 8.41
N GLY A 235 -2.29 2.57 8.56
CA GLY A 235 -3.05 3.81 8.35
C GLY A 235 -3.02 4.75 9.55
N CYS A 236 -2.83 4.23 10.77
CA CYS A 236 -3.02 5.01 12.00
C CYS A 236 -1.73 5.29 12.79
N PHE A 237 -0.59 4.67 12.48
CA PHE A 237 0.64 4.86 13.26
C PHE A 237 1.10 6.32 13.38
N ARG A 238 0.88 7.16 12.36
CA ARG A 238 1.23 8.59 12.43
C ARG A 238 0.41 9.35 13.48
N GLN A 239 -0.85 8.97 13.67
CA GLN A 239 -1.71 9.58 14.68
C GLN A 239 -1.22 9.26 16.09
N PHE A 240 -0.64 8.08 16.30
CA PHE A 240 -0.01 7.73 17.56
C PHE A 240 1.16 8.67 17.89
N PHE A 241 2.09 8.90 16.94
CA PHE A 241 3.20 9.83 17.17
C PHE A 241 2.73 11.28 17.34
N ALA A 242 1.67 11.70 16.64
CA ALA A 242 1.06 13.02 16.87
C ALA A 242 0.52 13.13 18.31
N LYS A 243 -0.23 12.13 18.78
CA LYS A 243 -0.79 12.10 20.14
C LYS A 243 0.28 12.07 21.22
N ILE A 244 1.37 11.34 21.02
CA ILE A 244 2.48 11.32 21.99
C ILE A 244 3.21 12.66 22.05
N LYS A 245 3.38 13.34 20.91
CA LYS A 245 4.03 14.66 20.88
C LYS A 245 3.15 15.77 21.48
N THR A 246 1.83 15.67 21.37
CA THR A 246 0.89 16.68 21.89
C THR A 246 0.39 16.40 23.30
N ALA A 247 0.39 15.14 23.76
CA ALA A 247 0.04 14.82 25.13
C ALA A 247 1.09 15.41 26.07
N GLN A 248 0.66 16.30 26.98
CA GLN A 248 1.53 16.75 28.06
C GLN A 248 2.07 15.55 28.83
N ILE A 249 3.40 15.54 28.94
CA ILE A 249 4.32 14.44 29.22
C ILE A 249 4.14 13.77 30.61
N SER A 250 3.07 14.01 31.36
CA SER A 250 2.88 13.42 32.70
C SER A 250 2.20 12.05 32.67
N SER A 251 0.94 11.94 32.21
CA SER A 251 0.17 10.71 32.45
C SER A 251 0.45 9.56 31.46
N THR A 252 0.62 9.86 30.17
CA THR A 252 0.81 8.84 29.13
C THR A 252 2.26 8.34 29.08
N GLU A 253 3.23 9.22 29.30
CA GLU A 253 4.64 8.86 29.42
C GLU A 253 4.88 8.05 30.71
N GLU A 254 4.28 8.40 31.85
CA GLU A 254 4.35 7.59 33.07
C GLU A 254 3.68 6.22 32.88
N ALA A 255 2.53 6.14 32.19
CA ALA A 255 1.89 4.86 31.87
C ALA A 255 2.74 4.02 30.90
N PHE A 256 3.37 4.65 29.91
CA PHE A 256 4.29 4.04 28.97
C PHE A 256 5.56 3.53 29.69
N GLN A 257 6.17 4.35 30.54
CA GLN A 257 7.32 4.00 31.37
C GLN A 257 6.98 2.94 32.41
N ARG A 258 5.77 2.96 33.00
CA ARG A 258 5.29 1.90 33.91
C ARG A 258 5.14 0.57 33.18
N ARG A 259 4.61 0.58 31.95
CA ARG A 259 4.51 -0.63 31.11
C ARG A 259 5.89 -1.10 30.63
N ALA A 260 6.81 -0.17 30.38
CA ALA A 260 8.21 -0.47 30.04
C ALA A 260 8.97 -1.12 31.19
N ARG A 261 8.84 -0.59 32.40
CA ARG A 261 9.39 -1.17 33.64
C ARG A 261 8.75 -2.53 33.95
N GLY A 262 7.45 -2.68 33.70
CA GLY A 262 6.76 -3.97 33.86
C GLY A 262 7.28 -5.05 32.91
N ARG A 263 7.65 -4.69 31.67
CA ARG A 263 8.20 -5.63 30.68
C ARG A 263 9.68 -5.94 30.85
N SER A 264 10.52 -4.97 31.17
CA SER A 264 11.90 -5.24 31.58
C SER A 264 11.95 -6.15 32.80
N GLY A 265 11.07 -5.92 33.80
CA GLY A 265 10.89 -6.79 34.96
C GLY A 265 10.29 -8.18 34.66
N ALA A 266 9.57 -8.35 33.55
CA ALA A 266 9.05 -9.65 33.11
C ALA A 266 10.09 -10.42 32.26
N SER A 267 10.87 -9.69 31.44
CA SER A 267 11.97 -10.23 30.64
C SER A 267 13.08 -10.79 31.52
N SER A 268 13.49 -10.04 32.55
CA SER A 268 14.44 -10.50 33.59
C SER A 268 13.96 -11.75 34.34
N ARG A 269 12.67 -11.84 34.66
CA ARG A 269 12.07 -13.05 35.27
C ARG A 269 11.95 -14.23 34.29
N ALA A 270 11.79 -13.96 33.00
CA ALA A 270 11.77 -14.99 31.96
C ALA A 270 13.19 -15.53 31.70
N GLY A 271 14.20 -14.66 31.63
CA GLY A 271 15.62 -15.02 31.56
C GLY A 271 16.08 -15.87 32.75
N ALA A 272 15.62 -15.55 33.96
CA ALA A 272 15.91 -16.33 35.17
C ALA A 272 15.27 -17.75 35.19
N LYS A 273 14.22 -18.00 34.37
CA LYS A 273 13.58 -19.32 34.23
C LYS A 273 14.21 -20.18 33.14
N ILE A 274 14.96 -19.59 32.21
CA ILE A 274 15.74 -20.31 31.21
C ILE A 274 17.05 -20.71 31.92
N PRO A 275 17.39 -22.01 32.03
CA PRO A 275 18.65 -22.40 32.66
C PRO A 275 19.79 -21.73 31.86
N SER A 276 20.52 -20.83 32.51
CA SER A 276 21.70 -20.18 31.94
C SER A 276 22.69 -21.25 31.47
N LYS A 277 23.40 -21.02 30.37
CA LYS A 277 24.47 -21.93 29.89
C LYS A 277 25.54 -22.21 30.96
N SER A 278 25.74 -21.29 31.91
CA SER A 278 26.57 -21.50 33.10
C SER A 278 26.07 -22.64 34.01
N ASN A 279 24.76 -22.86 34.07
CA ASN A 279 24.13 -23.95 34.81
C ASN A 279 24.30 -25.28 34.05
N GLU A 280 24.27 -25.25 32.72
CA GLU A 280 24.50 -26.40 31.85
C GLU A 280 25.98 -26.86 31.89
N GLU A 281 26.95 -25.95 31.87
CA GLU A 281 28.37 -26.27 32.11
C GLU A 281 28.62 -26.84 33.51
N SER A 282 27.91 -26.35 34.55
CA SER A 282 27.95 -26.97 35.88
C SER A 282 27.34 -28.39 35.89
N MET A 283 26.42 -28.67 34.96
CA MET A 283 25.81 -29.99 34.77
C MET A 283 26.71 -30.94 33.96
N TYR A 284 27.51 -30.43 33.02
CA TYR A 284 28.56 -31.18 32.33
C TYR A 284 29.74 -31.51 33.26
N GLY A 285 30.09 -30.62 34.20
CA GLY A 285 31.01 -30.92 35.30
C GLY A 285 30.50 -32.05 36.22
N LYS A 286 29.18 -32.12 36.45
CA LYS A 286 28.53 -33.24 37.16
C LYS A 286 28.38 -34.51 36.33
N ARG A 287 28.41 -34.45 34.99
CA ARG A 287 28.41 -35.64 34.12
C ARG A 287 29.72 -36.41 34.16
N SER A 288 30.85 -35.72 34.38
CA SER A 288 32.16 -36.39 34.48
C SER A 288 32.31 -37.26 35.75
N GLY A 289 31.43 -37.10 36.74
CA GLY A 289 31.37 -37.96 37.93
C GLY A 289 30.57 -39.26 37.75
N ARG A 290 29.83 -39.44 36.65
CA ARG A 290 29.02 -40.66 36.42
C ARG A 290 29.84 -41.89 36.02
N ASN A 291 31.08 -41.70 35.56
CA ASN A 291 31.95 -42.80 35.14
C ASN A 291 32.95 -43.24 36.23
N ALA A 292 32.79 -42.76 37.46
CA ALA A 292 33.63 -43.14 38.61
C ALA A 292 32.88 -44.01 39.63
N TRP A 293 31.80 -44.68 39.21
CA TRP A 293 31.04 -45.58 40.07
C TRP A 293 31.77 -46.91 40.13
N GLY A 294 32.01 -47.44 41.34
CA GLY A 294 32.64 -48.75 41.49
C GLY A 294 31.78 -49.88 40.89
N PRO A 295 32.31 -51.10 40.69
CA PRO A 295 31.58 -52.22 40.09
C PRO A 295 30.28 -52.64 40.81
N GLY A 296 30.00 -52.08 41.99
CA GLY A 296 28.73 -52.24 42.73
C GLY A 296 27.76 -51.05 42.63
N GLY A 297 27.99 -50.07 41.74
CA GLY A 297 27.07 -48.94 41.53
C GLY A 297 27.01 -47.93 42.68
N LEU A 298 28.02 -47.91 43.56
CA LEU A 298 28.15 -46.95 44.65
C LEU A 298 29.28 -45.94 44.35
N ASP A 299 29.06 -44.69 44.74
CA ASP A 299 30.04 -43.60 44.62
C ASP A 299 31.19 -43.79 45.64
N PRO A 300 32.45 -43.93 45.20
CA PRO A 300 33.60 -44.11 46.10
C PRO A 300 33.80 -42.98 47.11
N VAL A 301 33.36 -41.76 46.81
CA VAL A 301 33.49 -40.59 47.69
C VAL A 301 32.46 -40.64 48.81
N GLU A 302 31.22 -41.04 48.50
CA GLU A 302 30.15 -41.17 49.49
C GLU A 302 30.39 -42.37 50.42
N VAL A 303 30.92 -43.49 49.88
CA VAL A 303 31.33 -44.65 50.69
C VAL A 303 32.47 -44.27 51.63
N ARG A 304 33.47 -43.51 51.16
CA ARG A 304 34.55 -43.02 52.04
C ARG A 304 34.00 -42.14 53.16
N ARG A 305 33.03 -41.27 52.85
CA ARG A 305 32.39 -40.38 53.83
C ARG A 305 31.55 -41.15 54.85
N GLN A 306 30.85 -42.20 54.42
CA GLN A 306 30.09 -43.09 55.31
C GLN A 306 31.01 -43.92 56.21
N VAL A 307 32.08 -44.51 55.67
CA VAL A 307 33.06 -45.26 56.46
C VAL A 307 33.76 -44.35 57.48
N GLN A 308 34.11 -43.11 57.11
CA GLN A 308 34.68 -42.15 58.06
C GLN A 308 33.69 -41.75 59.15
N ASN A 309 32.40 -41.57 58.84
CA ASN A 309 31.37 -41.31 59.85
C ASN A 309 31.09 -42.52 60.76
N GLU A 310 31.14 -43.75 60.23
CA GLU A 310 30.99 -44.98 61.03
C GLU A 310 32.22 -45.24 61.91
N GLU A 311 33.44 -44.94 61.44
CA GLU A 311 34.64 -45.00 62.27
C GLU A 311 34.61 -43.97 63.40
N VAL A 312 34.11 -42.75 63.14
CA VAL A 312 33.92 -41.73 64.19
C VAL A 312 32.87 -42.17 65.22
N HIS A 313 31.82 -42.88 64.81
CA HIS A 313 30.84 -43.44 65.75
C HIS A 313 31.37 -44.64 66.56
N ARG A 314 32.29 -45.45 66.01
CA ARG A 314 32.94 -46.54 66.76
C ARG A 314 33.99 -46.07 67.75
N VAL A 315 34.65 -44.94 67.51
CA VAL A 315 35.64 -44.36 68.44
C VAL A 315 34.96 -43.72 69.66
N GLY A 316 33.65 -43.43 69.60
CA GLY A 316 32.85 -42.89 70.72
C GLY A 316 32.35 -43.92 71.75
N SER A 317 32.47 -45.22 71.48
CA SER A 317 32.10 -46.27 72.44
C SER A 317 33.30 -47.20 72.66
N GLY A 318 34.07 -46.94 73.71
CA GLY A 318 35.27 -47.71 74.03
C GLY A 318 34.98 -49.18 74.29
N SER A 319 35.57 -50.06 73.47
CA SER A 319 36.35 -51.21 73.95
C SER A 319 37.22 -51.76 72.80
N LEU A 320 38.52 -51.82 73.04
CA LEU A 320 39.51 -52.45 72.17
C LEU A 320 39.46 -53.98 72.34
N THR A 321 39.24 -54.74 71.27
CA THR A 321 39.80 -56.10 71.10
C THR A 321 40.08 -56.40 69.62
N PRO A 322 41.10 -57.24 69.31
CA PRO A 322 41.60 -57.41 67.94
C PRO A 322 40.92 -58.54 67.16
N LYS A 323 41.08 -58.45 65.83
CA LYS A 323 40.61 -59.35 64.77
C LYS A 323 40.86 -60.84 65.05
N THR A 324 39.83 -61.67 64.82
CA THR A 324 39.77 -62.90 64.00
C THR A 324 38.53 -63.68 64.43
N ASP A 325 37.56 -63.94 63.53
CA ASP A 325 37.17 -65.34 63.25
C ASP A 325 36.21 -65.47 62.07
N MET A 326 36.34 -66.62 61.40
CA MET A 326 35.55 -67.04 60.26
C MET A 326 34.11 -67.41 60.64
N GLY A 327 33.19 -67.21 59.69
CA GLY A 327 32.32 -68.32 59.31
C GLY A 327 30.82 -68.25 59.66
N MET A 328 30.06 -68.74 58.68
CA MET A 328 28.74 -69.38 58.78
C MET A 328 27.48 -68.50 58.70
N LYS A 329 27.10 -68.29 57.43
CA LYS A 329 25.75 -68.55 56.85
C LYS A 329 24.60 -68.76 57.86
N LYS A 330 23.57 -67.90 57.75
CA LYS A 330 22.17 -68.35 57.81
C LYS A 330 21.40 -67.80 56.61
N ARG A 331 21.25 -68.67 55.60
CA ARG A 331 20.12 -68.61 54.67
C ARG A 331 18.87 -68.90 55.50
N MET A 332 17.85 -68.05 55.41
CA MET A 332 16.49 -68.44 55.71
C MET A 332 15.65 -68.15 54.47
N ILE A 333 15.57 -69.18 53.63
CA ILE A 333 14.51 -69.40 52.65
C ILE A 333 13.29 -69.78 53.47
N ILE A 334 12.17 -69.04 53.40
CA ILE A 334 10.81 -69.63 53.42
C ILE A 334 9.90 -68.78 52.53
N TYR A 335 9.45 -69.44 51.47
CA TYR A 335 8.28 -69.28 50.59
C TYR A 335 7.08 -68.47 51.14
N LEU A 336 6.58 -67.52 50.35
CA LEU A 336 5.49 -67.72 49.39
C LEU A 336 5.50 -66.61 48.33
#